data_AF-A0A3D0NDM5-F1
#
_entry.id   AF-A0A3D0NDM5-F1
#
_cell.length_a   1.000
_cell.length_b   1.000
_cell.length_c   1.000
_cell.angle_alpha   90.00
_cell.angle_beta   90.00
_cell.angle_gamma   90.00
#
_symmetry.space_group_name_H-M   'P 1'
#
loop_
_entity.id
_entity.type
_entity.pdbx_description
1 polymer ?
#
loop_
_entity_poly.entity_id
_entity_poly.type
_entity_poly.pdbx_seq_one_letter_code
_entity_poly.pdbx_strand_id
1 'polypeptide(L)'
;PIQASSGRFGHVIARWLGETHHATVLQNWGVLWMWHSLILLVACVVTNIMFLSDVENRLYYSAMWTLGLGAWAAVFWKLRQKSGPVLFVERQIAHAWAASLIAIALLFPIEYLMGLEVLEAAPVIGLISGMVFMVKAGILTGKFYSQSVALFLTSVLMAMFPRYSLILFGVVSAICFFVPGLQYHWQKSASPR
;
A
#
# COMPACT_ATOMS: atom_id res chain seq x y z
N PRO A 1 32.93 10.53 -36.33
CA PRO A 1 32.88 10.09 -34.92
C PRO A 1 31.67 10.71 -34.20
N ILE A 2 30.63 9.92 -33.98
CA ILE A 2 29.43 10.37 -33.26
C ILE A 2 29.81 10.38 -31.77
N GLN A 3 30.06 11.56 -31.22
CA GLN A 3 30.32 11.72 -29.79
C GLN A 3 29.04 11.35 -29.03
N ALA A 4 29.09 10.25 -28.29
CA ALA A 4 28.06 9.90 -27.32
C ALA A 4 28.12 10.93 -26.19
N SER A 5 27.29 11.98 -26.29
CA SER A 5 27.13 12.94 -25.21
C SER A 5 26.69 12.17 -23.96
N SER A 6 27.43 12.34 -22.85
CA SER A 6 27.22 11.77 -21.52
C SER A 6 25.97 12.31 -20.84
N GLY A 7 24.84 12.22 -21.53
CA GLY A 7 23.56 12.54 -20.95
C GLY A 7 23.17 11.45 -19.95
N ARG A 8 22.57 11.93 -18.86
CA ARG A 8 21.13 11.69 -18.69
C ARG A 8 20.72 10.79 -17.52
N PHE A 9 21.55 10.41 -16.56
CA PHE A 9 21.03 9.71 -15.36
C PHE A 9 20.01 10.60 -14.60
N GLY A 10 20.35 11.87 -14.38
CA GLY A 10 19.42 12.86 -13.80
C GLY A 10 18.18 13.13 -14.64
N HIS A 11 18.29 13.14 -15.98
CA HIS A 11 17.14 13.32 -16.86
C HIS A 11 16.27 12.04 -16.96
N VAL A 12 16.83 10.85 -16.75
CA VAL A 12 16.09 9.58 -16.64
C VAL A 12 15.30 9.58 -15.33
N ILE A 13 15.92 9.98 -14.22
CA ILE A 13 15.24 10.17 -12.92
C ILE A 13 14.13 11.22 -13.04
N ALA A 14 14.41 12.38 -13.64
CA ALA A 14 13.42 13.44 -13.84
C ALA A 14 12.25 12.98 -14.73
N ARG A 15 12.51 12.12 -15.71
CA ARG A 15 11.46 11.53 -16.57
C ARG A 15 10.65 10.45 -15.86
N TRP A 16 11.26 9.70 -14.95
CA TRP A 16 10.56 8.76 -14.05
C TRP A 16 9.69 9.48 -13.01
N LEU A 17 10.13 10.63 -12.52
CA LEU A 17 9.38 11.47 -11.59
C LEU A 17 8.26 12.30 -12.25
N GLY A 18 8.21 12.33 -13.58
CA GLY A 18 7.21 13.07 -14.35
C GLY A 18 5.78 12.56 -14.11
N GLU A 19 4.81 13.46 -14.30
CA GLU A 19 3.39 13.12 -14.22
C GLU A 19 2.98 12.29 -15.45
N THR A 20 2.46 11.07 -15.23
CA THR A 20 1.84 10.28 -16.31
C THR A 20 0.33 10.58 -16.39
N HIS A 21 -0.20 10.58 -17.62
CA HIS A 21 -1.52 11.08 -18.03
C HIS A 21 -2.76 10.35 -17.44
N HIS A 22 -2.65 9.61 -16.31
CA HIS A 22 -3.75 8.80 -15.74
C HIS A 22 -4.53 9.51 -14.61
N ALA A 23 -4.59 10.83 -14.65
CA ALA A 23 -5.26 11.67 -13.65
C ALA A 23 -6.75 11.31 -13.41
N THR A 24 -7.46 10.87 -14.47
CA THR A 24 -8.89 10.50 -14.38
C THR A 24 -9.13 9.23 -13.55
N VAL A 25 -8.21 8.27 -13.56
CA VAL A 25 -8.29 7.07 -12.71
C VAL A 25 -8.11 7.47 -11.24
N LEU A 26 -7.13 8.33 -10.97
CA LEU A 26 -6.78 8.82 -9.63
C LEU A 26 -7.94 9.60 -8.99
N GLN A 27 -8.61 10.46 -9.75
CA GLN A 27 -9.77 11.24 -9.30
C GLN A 27 -10.95 10.37 -8.86
N ASN A 28 -11.20 9.26 -9.55
CA ASN A 28 -12.30 8.36 -9.20
C ASN A 28 -11.98 7.47 -7.98
N TRP A 29 -10.70 7.27 -7.68
CA TRP A 29 -10.24 6.38 -6.61
C TRP A 29 -9.96 7.11 -5.29
N GLY A 30 -10.00 8.45 -5.26
CA GLY A 30 -9.64 9.22 -4.07
C GLY A 30 -10.41 8.82 -2.79
N VAL A 31 -11.74 8.69 -2.89
CA VAL A 31 -12.60 8.24 -1.77
C VAL A 31 -12.28 6.81 -1.35
N LEU A 32 -11.98 5.95 -2.31
CA LEU A 32 -11.65 4.55 -2.06
C LEU A 32 -10.34 4.41 -1.29
N TRP A 33 -9.34 5.25 -1.61
CA TRP A 33 -8.09 5.30 -0.88
C TRP A 33 -8.23 5.84 0.53
N MET A 34 -9.08 6.85 0.75
CA MET A 34 -9.37 7.34 2.10
C MET A 34 -10.00 6.24 2.96
N TRP A 35 -11.01 5.51 2.45
CA TRP A 35 -11.58 4.38 3.20
C TRP A 35 -10.58 3.25 3.44
N HIS A 36 -9.76 2.93 2.43
CA HIS A 36 -8.73 1.92 2.58
C HIS A 36 -7.70 2.30 3.64
N SER A 37 -7.26 3.57 3.69
CA SER A 37 -6.36 4.06 4.75
C SER A 37 -6.95 3.89 6.15
N LEU A 38 -8.24 4.19 6.31
CA LEU A 38 -8.91 4.09 7.60
C LEU A 38 -8.98 2.63 8.07
N ILE A 39 -9.42 1.72 7.19
CA ILE A 39 -9.58 0.31 7.53
C ILE A 39 -8.23 -0.36 7.77
N LEU A 40 -7.21 -0.01 6.98
CA LEU A 40 -5.86 -0.49 7.20
C LEU A 40 -5.30 -0.02 8.56
N LEU A 41 -5.51 1.25 8.91
CA LEU A 41 -5.10 1.79 10.21
C LEU A 41 -5.81 1.06 11.35
N VAL A 42 -7.13 0.86 11.26
CA VAL A 42 -7.90 0.12 12.26
C VAL A 42 -7.39 -1.31 12.39
N ALA A 43 -7.16 -2.02 11.29
CA ALA A 43 -6.61 -3.37 11.31
C ALA A 43 -5.25 -3.41 12.00
N CYS A 44 -4.36 -2.45 11.70
CA CYS A 44 -3.05 -2.35 12.33
C CYS A 44 -3.14 -2.06 13.83
N VAL A 45 -4.03 -1.15 14.24
CA VAL A 45 -4.27 -0.81 15.66
C VAL A 45 -4.80 -2.01 16.42
N VAL A 46 -5.84 -2.67 15.91
CA VAL A 46 -6.43 -3.87 16.54
C VAL A 46 -5.38 -4.97 16.65
N THR A 47 -4.59 -5.19 15.59
CA THR A 47 -3.49 -6.17 15.61
C THR A 47 -2.45 -5.85 16.68
N ASN A 48 -2.04 -4.59 16.78
CA ASN A 48 -1.04 -4.20 17.77
C ASN A 48 -1.62 -4.27 19.20
N ILE A 49 -2.91 -4.01 19.39
CA ILE A 49 -3.58 -4.18 20.69
C ILE A 49 -3.61 -5.66 21.08
N MET A 50 -3.94 -6.57 20.15
CA MET A 50 -3.88 -8.01 20.40
C MET A 50 -2.47 -8.45 20.81
N PHE A 51 -1.45 -7.94 20.11
CA PHE A 51 -0.05 -8.22 20.42
C PHE A 51 0.33 -7.70 21.80
N LEU A 52 -0.04 -6.46 22.15
CA LEU A 52 0.20 -5.87 23.47
C LEU A 52 -0.62 -6.52 24.60
N SER A 53 -1.63 -7.32 24.27
CA SER A 53 -2.43 -8.09 25.23
C SER A 53 -1.92 -9.53 25.40
N ASP A 54 -0.70 -9.81 24.92
CA ASP A 54 -0.05 -11.13 24.99
C ASP A 54 -0.88 -12.25 24.33
N VAL A 55 -1.64 -11.92 23.28
CA VAL A 55 -2.33 -12.94 22.49
C VAL A 55 -1.32 -13.65 21.60
N GLU A 56 -0.94 -14.87 21.94
CA GLU A 56 0.06 -15.65 21.18
C GLU A 56 -0.55 -16.53 20.07
N ASN A 57 -1.88 -16.65 20.02
CA ASN A 57 -2.51 -17.52 19.05
C ASN A 57 -2.52 -16.88 17.65
N ARG A 58 -1.57 -17.32 16.81
CA ARG A 58 -1.40 -16.91 15.40
C ARG A 58 -2.67 -16.99 14.56
N LEU A 59 -3.55 -17.95 14.84
CA LEU A 59 -4.77 -18.15 14.06
C LEU A 59 -5.68 -16.93 14.14
N TYR A 60 -5.69 -16.21 15.27
CA TYR A 60 -6.48 -14.98 15.40
C TYR A 60 -5.93 -13.86 14.52
N TYR A 61 -4.61 -13.73 14.44
CA TYR A 61 -3.95 -12.77 13.55
C TYR A 61 -4.20 -13.12 12.08
N SER A 62 -3.99 -14.38 11.71
CA SER A 62 -4.21 -14.83 10.34
C SER A 62 -5.67 -14.68 9.95
N ALA A 63 -6.63 -15.01 10.83
CA ALA A 63 -8.05 -14.87 10.56
C ALA A 63 -8.46 -13.40 10.42
N MET A 64 -7.98 -12.52 11.32
CA MET A 64 -8.26 -11.09 11.24
C MET A 64 -7.75 -10.49 9.93
N TRP A 65 -6.53 -10.80 9.51
CA TRP A 65 -5.97 -10.27 8.28
C TRP A 65 -6.60 -10.92 7.04
N THR A 66 -6.80 -12.23 7.01
CA THR A 66 -7.38 -12.90 5.82
C THR A 66 -8.87 -12.63 5.65
N LEU A 67 -9.68 -12.80 6.71
CA LEU A 67 -11.12 -12.58 6.66
C LEU A 67 -11.45 -11.09 6.63
N GLY A 68 -10.74 -10.26 7.42
CA GLY A 68 -10.96 -8.82 7.45
C GLY A 68 -10.61 -8.16 6.12
N LEU A 69 -9.46 -8.51 5.52
CA LEU A 69 -9.10 -8.00 4.19
C LEU A 69 -9.95 -8.62 3.08
N GLY A 70 -10.35 -9.89 3.21
CA GLY A 70 -11.30 -10.52 2.28
C GLY A 70 -12.66 -9.83 2.27
N ALA A 71 -13.20 -9.50 3.45
CA ALA A 71 -14.42 -8.72 3.58
C ALA A 71 -14.26 -7.32 2.97
N TRP A 72 -13.13 -6.66 3.22
CA TRP A 72 -12.84 -5.37 2.60
C TRP A 72 -12.71 -5.47 1.07
N ALA A 73 -12.10 -6.54 0.54
CA ALA A 73 -12.01 -6.79 -0.90
C ALA A 73 -13.40 -6.90 -1.54
N ALA A 74 -14.36 -7.55 -0.87
CA ALA A 74 -15.74 -7.64 -1.33
C ALA A 74 -16.44 -6.26 -1.34
N VAL A 75 -16.23 -5.45 -0.29
CA VAL A 75 -16.77 -4.07 -0.23
C VAL A 75 -16.14 -3.20 -1.33
N PHE A 76 -14.82 -3.28 -1.48
CA PHE A 76 -14.06 -2.59 -2.54
C PHE A 76 -14.60 -2.93 -3.92
N TRP A 77 -14.85 -4.22 -4.20
CA TRP A 77 -15.42 -4.68 -5.45
C TRP A 77 -16.81 -4.07 -5.69
N LYS A 78 -17.70 -4.08 -4.69
CA LYS A 78 -19.03 -3.46 -4.80
C LYS A 78 -18.96 -1.95 -5.07
N LEU A 79 -18.02 -1.23 -4.44
CA LEU A 79 -17.83 0.20 -4.69
C LEU A 79 -17.28 0.45 -6.11
N ARG A 80 -16.34 -0.39 -6.57
CA ARG A 80 -15.72 -0.26 -7.89
C ARG A 80 -16.68 -0.62 -9.03
N GLN A 81 -17.61 -1.56 -8.83
CA GLN A 81 -18.61 -1.92 -9.85
C GLN A 81 -19.42 -0.71 -10.34
N LYS A 82 -19.60 0.31 -9.50
CA LYS A 82 -20.34 1.54 -9.85
C LYS A 82 -19.57 2.51 -10.75
N SER A 83 -18.28 2.26 -11.01
CA SER A 83 -17.36 3.21 -11.67
C SER A 83 -17.10 2.92 -13.16
N GLY A 84 -17.90 2.07 -13.81
CA GLY A 84 -17.77 1.74 -15.24
C GLY A 84 -16.73 0.66 -15.56
N PRO A 85 -16.39 0.46 -16.85
CA PRO A 85 -15.52 -0.63 -17.29
C PRO A 85 -14.11 -0.52 -16.69
N VAL A 86 -13.47 -1.67 -16.44
CA VAL A 86 -12.13 -1.73 -15.83
C VAL A 86 -11.07 -1.48 -16.90
N LEU A 87 -10.29 -0.42 -16.73
CA LEU A 87 -9.17 -0.09 -17.61
C LEU A 87 -8.01 -1.08 -17.42
N PHE A 88 -7.15 -1.20 -18.44
CA PHE A 88 -5.97 -2.06 -18.34
C PHE A 88 -5.07 -1.67 -17.15
N VAL A 89 -4.84 -0.37 -16.97
CA VAL A 89 -4.04 0.20 -15.86
C VAL A 89 -4.63 -0.17 -14.50
N GLU A 90 -5.95 -0.08 -14.35
CA GLU A 90 -6.62 -0.47 -13.11
C GLU A 90 -6.45 -1.95 -12.80
N ARG A 91 -6.48 -2.83 -13.84
CA ARG A 91 -6.15 -4.25 -13.65
C ARG A 91 -4.74 -4.44 -13.15
N GLN A 92 -3.74 -3.71 -13.67
CA GLN A 92 -2.35 -3.86 -13.21
C GLN A 92 -2.20 -3.47 -11.73
N ILE A 93 -2.85 -2.38 -11.31
CA ILE A 93 -2.86 -1.95 -9.91
C ILE A 93 -3.58 -2.97 -9.03
N ALA A 94 -4.69 -3.53 -9.51
CA ALA A 94 -5.42 -4.57 -8.79
C ALA A 94 -4.57 -5.84 -8.60
N HIS A 95 -3.82 -6.27 -9.61
CA HIS A 95 -2.90 -7.41 -9.49
C HIS A 95 -1.75 -7.13 -8.52
N ALA A 96 -1.13 -5.94 -8.58
CA ALA A 96 -0.07 -5.56 -7.64
C ALA A 96 -0.59 -5.58 -6.18
N TRP A 97 -1.81 -5.10 -5.97
CA TRP A 97 -2.46 -5.16 -4.67
C TRP A 97 -2.82 -6.59 -4.26
N ALA A 98 -3.42 -7.41 -5.14
CA ALA A 98 -3.74 -8.79 -4.84
C ALA A 98 -2.49 -9.63 -4.50
N ALA A 99 -1.40 -9.45 -5.26
CA ALA A 99 -0.12 -10.09 -4.97
C ALA A 99 0.42 -9.70 -3.59
N SER A 100 0.28 -8.42 -3.19
CA SER A 100 0.68 -7.98 -1.85
C SER A 100 -0.14 -8.63 -0.74
N LEU A 101 -1.45 -8.82 -0.93
CA LEU A 101 -2.31 -9.51 0.04
C LEU A 101 -1.91 -10.98 0.18
N ILE A 102 -1.64 -11.66 -0.94
CA ILE A 102 -1.18 -13.05 -0.93
C ILE A 102 0.15 -13.15 -0.19
N ALA A 103 1.11 -12.26 -0.49
CA ALA A 103 2.40 -12.23 0.19
C ALA A 103 2.24 -12.02 1.71
N ILE A 104 1.41 -11.07 2.14
CA ILE A 104 1.12 -10.83 3.57
C ILE A 104 0.47 -12.05 4.22
N ALA A 105 -0.51 -12.68 3.55
CA ALA A 105 -1.17 -13.88 4.07
C ALA A 105 -0.20 -15.06 4.22
N LEU A 106 0.77 -15.19 3.31
CA LEU A 106 1.82 -16.21 3.36
C LEU A 106 2.89 -15.93 4.44
N LEU A 107 2.99 -14.71 4.98
CA LEU A 107 3.90 -14.45 6.10
C LEU A 107 3.52 -15.29 7.35
N PHE A 108 2.23 -15.48 7.63
CA PHE A 108 1.79 -16.28 8.79
C PHE A 108 2.27 -17.74 8.77
N PRO A 109 2.06 -18.54 7.68
CA PRO A 109 2.61 -19.89 7.62
C PRO A 109 4.14 -19.89 7.53
N ILE A 110 4.78 -18.86 6.92
CA ILE A 110 6.25 -18.75 6.91
C ILE A 110 6.80 -18.57 8.32
N GLU A 111 6.24 -17.64 9.12
CA GLU A 111 6.61 -17.45 10.53
C GLU A 111 6.48 -18.74 11.32
N TYR A 112 5.39 -19.49 11.09
CA TYR A 112 5.17 -20.78 11.75
C TYR A 112 6.23 -21.82 11.36
N LEU A 113 6.52 -21.98 10.07
CA LEU A 113 7.51 -22.94 9.57
C LEU A 113 8.94 -22.59 10.01
N MET A 114 9.23 -21.31 10.20
CA MET A 114 10.53 -20.81 10.65
C MET A 114 10.68 -20.79 12.17
N GLY A 115 9.62 -21.09 12.93
CA GLY A 115 9.64 -21.04 14.40
C GLY A 115 9.77 -19.63 14.98
N LEU A 116 9.52 -18.60 14.17
CA LEU A 116 9.54 -17.19 14.58
C LEU A 116 8.36 -16.88 15.48
N GLU A 117 8.46 -15.93 16.40
CA GLU A 117 7.34 -15.45 17.21
C GLU A 117 6.26 -14.77 16.34
N VAL A 118 5.09 -14.53 16.94
CA VAL A 118 3.95 -13.93 16.23
C VAL A 118 4.27 -12.48 15.85
N LEU A 119 4.08 -12.12 14.58
CA LEU A 119 4.40 -10.79 14.02
C LEU A 119 5.90 -10.46 13.98
N GLU A 120 6.80 -11.42 14.18
CA GLU A 120 8.23 -11.18 14.06
C GLU A 120 8.64 -10.80 12.62
N ALA A 121 7.94 -11.34 11.62
CA ALA A 121 8.11 -10.98 10.21
C ALA A 121 7.27 -9.76 9.78
N ALA A 122 6.56 -9.10 10.71
CA ALA A 122 5.77 -7.91 10.41
C ALA A 122 6.51 -6.80 9.65
N PRO A 123 7.81 -6.50 9.89
CA PRO A 123 8.54 -5.51 9.11
C PRO A 123 8.48 -5.74 7.59
N VAL A 124 8.32 -6.99 7.14
CA VAL A 124 8.22 -7.35 5.72
C VAL A 124 6.98 -6.75 5.06
N ILE A 125 5.90 -6.49 5.79
CA ILE A 125 4.70 -5.84 5.23
C ILE A 125 5.01 -4.40 4.77
N GLY A 126 5.96 -3.72 5.42
CA GLY A 126 6.48 -2.42 5.01
C GLY A 126 7.20 -2.49 3.67
N LEU A 127 8.03 -3.53 3.46
CA LEU A 127 8.71 -3.78 2.18
C LEU A 127 7.70 -4.09 1.07
N ILE A 128 6.75 -4.98 1.34
CA ILE A 128 5.69 -5.34 0.40
C ILE A 128 4.90 -4.10 -0.02
N SER A 129 4.50 -3.26 0.94
CA SER A 129 3.75 -2.04 0.66
C SER A 129 4.58 -1.01 -0.08
N GLY A 130 5.87 -0.86 0.26
CA GLY A 130 6.81 -0.01 -0.46
C GLY A 130 6.94 -0.42 -1.93
N MET A 131 7.03 -1.72 -2.22
CA MET A 131 7.02 -2.25 -3.59
C MET A 131 5.72 -1.93 -4.32
N VAL A 132 4.56 -2.08 -3.68
CA VAL A 132 3.26 -1.73 -4.29
C VAL A 132 3.21 -0.25 -4.66
N PHE A 133 3.67 0.64 -3.80
CA PHE A 133 3.73 2.08 -4.11
C PHE A 133 4.74 2.39 -5.21
N MET A 134 5.87 1.67 -5.27
CA MET A 134 6.84 1.80 -6.37
C MET A 134 6.22 1.41 -7.72
N VAL A 135 5.49 0.28 -7.76
CA VAL A 135 4.76 -0.17 -8.95
C VAL A 135 3.69 0.86 -9.34
N LYS A 136 2.93 1.37 -8.36
CA LYS A 136 1.97 2.47 -8.60
C LYS A 136 2.65 3.72 -9.14
N ALA A 137 3.86 4.03 -8.71
CA ALA A 137 4.59 5.20 -9.20
C ALA A 137 4.90 5.07 -10.69
N GLY A 138 5.42 3.91 -11.11
CA GLY A 138 5.71 3.64 -12.53
C GLY A 138 4.47 3.60 -13.42
N ILE A 139 3.31 3.25 -12.86
CA ILE A 139 2.05 3.16 -13.60
C ILE A 139 1.28 4.50 -13.62
N LEU A 140 1.16 5.19 -12.49
CA LEU A 140 0.21 6.30 -12.30
C LEU A 140 0.85 7.69 -12.25
N THR A 141 1.94 7.86 -11.50
CA THR A 141 2.66 9.13 -11.35
C THR A 141 3.90 8.94 -10.49
N GLY A 142 5.00 9.57 -10.87
CA GLY A 142 6.24 9.57 -10.10
C GLY A 142 6.12 10.11 -8.66
N LYS A 143 5.03 10.82 -8.32
CA LYS A 143 4.79 11.29 -6.94
C LYS A 143 4.78 10.15 -5.92
N PHE A 144 4.33 8.95 -6.32
CA PHE A 144 4.26 7.77 -5.45
C PHE A 144 5.62 7.19 -5.03
N TYR A 145 6.73 7.61 -5.65
CA TYR A 145 8.06 7.21 -5.19
C TYR A 145 8.35 7.73 -3.79
N SER A 146 7.83 8.90 -3.41
CA SER A 146 8.02 9.43 -2.04
C SER A 146 7.36 8.54 -0.98
N GLN A 147 6.12 8.08 -1.23
CA GLN A 147 5.42 7.13 -0.37
C GLN A 147 6.11 5.76 -0.32
N SER A 148 6.66 5.30 -1.46
CA SER A 148 7.41 4.05 -1.52
C SER A 148 8.65 4.09 -0.61
N VAL A 149 9.45 5.16 -0.71
CA VAL A 149 10.61 5.38 0.17
C VAL A 149 10.19 5.46 1.63
N ALA A 150 9.12 6.18 1.94
CA ALA A 150 8.61 6.27 3.31
C ALA A 150 8.27 4.87 3.88
N LEU A 151 7.61 4.01 3.11
CA LEU A 151 7.25 2.66 3.55
C LEU A 151 8.46 1.71 3.68
N PHE A 152 9.47 1.84 2.82
CA PHE A 152 10.72 1.11 3.00
C PHE A 152 11.47 1.52 4.27
N LEU A 153 11.54 2.83 4.55
CA LEU A 153 12.12 3.31 5.81
C LEU A 153 11.30 2.85 7.01
N THR A 154 9.98 2.86 6.91
CA THR A 154 9.09 2.33 7.96
C THR A 154 9.37 0.86 8.24
N SER A 155 9.67 0.03 7.23
CA SER A 155 10.06 -1.37 7.45
C SER A 155 11.29 -1.48 8.37
N VAL A 156 12.31 -0.65 8.14
CA VAL A 156 13.50 -0.62 9.02
C VAL A 156 13.12 -0.17 10.43
N LEU A 157 12.29 0.87 10.56
CA LEU A 157 11.81 1.34 11.87
C LEU A 157 10.98 0.28 12.61
N MET A 158 10.15 -0.48 11.89
CA MET A 158 9.39 -1.59 12.47
C MET A 158 10.30 -2.67 13.03
N ALA A 159 11.40 -2.99 12.34
CA ALA A 159 12.40 -3.94 12.82
C ALA A 159 13.14 -3.43 14.06
N MET A 160 13.38 -2.12 14.16
CA MET A 160 13.98 -1.50 15.34
C MET A 160 13.03 -1.41 16.54
N PHE A 161 11.72 -1.26 16.30
CA PHE A 161 10.70 -1.07 17.31
C PHE A 161 9.56 -2.11 17.18
N PRO A 162 9.84 -3.42 17.38
CA PRO A 162 8.89 -4.50 17.09
C PRO A 162 7.57 -4.37 17.85
N ARG A 163 7.62 -3.87 19.11
CA ARG A 163 6.45 -3.64 19.97
C ARG A 163 5.38 -2.70 19.40
N TYR A 164 5.79 -1.77 18.53
CA TYR A 164 4.90 -0.79 17.91
C TYR A 164 4.93 -0.87 16.37
N SER A 165 5.45 -1.97 15.84
CA SER A 165 5.67 -2.17 14.40
C SER A 165 4.41 -1.93 13.59
N LEU A 166 3.27 -2.53 13.98
CA LEU A 166 2.01 -2.40 13.27
C LEU A 166 1.43 -0.98 13.40
N ILE A 167 1.62 -0.29 14.51
CA ILE A 167 1.21 1.12 14.64
C ILE A 167 2.01 2.01 13.69
N LEU A 168 3.34 1.84 13.65
CA LEU A 168 4.22 2.58 12.74
C LEU A 168 3.79 2.36 11.28
N PHE A 169 3.60 1.10 10.90
CA PHE A 169 3.11 0.74 9.57
C PHE A 169 1.74 1.35 9.29
N GLY A 170 0.78 1.18 10.19
CA GLY A 170 -0.60 1.65 10.04
C GLY A 170 -0.67 3.17 9.85
N VAL A 171 0.07 3.95 10.65
CA VAL A 171 0.10 5.41 10.55
C VAL A 171 0.73 5.85 9.22
N VAL A 172 1.92 5.34 8.90
CA VAL A 172 2.62 5.77 7.68
C VAL A 172 1.86 5.34 6.42
N SER A 173 1.35 4.11 6.38
CA SER A 173 0.53 3.64 5.26
C SER A 173 -0.77 4.43 5.15
N ALA A 174 -1.44 4.74 6.26
CA ALA A 174 -2.64 5.57 6.26
C ALA A 174 -2.36 6.95 5.65
N ILE A 175 -1.28 7.62 6.04
CA ILE A 175 -0.88 8.91 5.44
C ILE A 175 -0.61 8.75 3.94
N CYS A 176 0.13 7.71 3.54
CA CYS A 176 0.48 7.44 2.15
C CYS A 176 -0.75 7.23 1.24
N PHE A 177 -1.84 6.69 1.77
CA PHE A 177 -3.10 6.50 1.04
C PHE A 177 -4.05 7.71 1.16
N PHE A 178 -4.16 8.28 2.36
CA PHE A 178 -5.13 9.34 2.66
C PHE A 178 -4.77 10.65 1.98
N VAL A 179 -3.51 11.09 2.03
CA VAL A 179 -3.09 12.39 1.47
C VAL A 179 -3.33 12.44 -0.05
N PRO A 180 -2.87 11.45 -0.86
CA PRO A 180 -3.22 11.43 -2.28
C PRO A 180 -4.73 11.27 -2.49
N GLY A 181 -5.40 10.45 -1.68
CA GLY A 181 -6.85 10.26 -1.76
C GLY A 181 -7.64 11.56 -1.63
N LEU A 182 -7.28 12.39 -0.66
CA LEU A 182 -7.89 13.70 -0.41
C LEU A 182 -7.57 14.69 -1.55
N GLN A 183 -6.31 14.75 -1.98
CA GLN A 183 -5.88 15.62 -3.08
C GLN A 183 -6.67 15.35 -4.36
N TYR A 184 -6.80 14.07 -4.75
CA TYR A 184 -7.55 13.70 -5.96
C TYR A 184 -9.06 13.85 -5.80
N HIS A 185 -9.59 13.68 -4.58
CA HIS A 185 -11.00 13.96 -4.29
C HIS A 185 -11.33 15.45 -4.47
N TRP A 186 -10.47 16.35 -3.98
CA TRP A 186 -10.64 17.79 -4.17
C TRP A 186 -10.52 18.21 -5.63
N GLN A 187 -9.55 17.67 -6.37
CA GLN A 187 -9.41 17.95 -7.81
C GLN A 187 -10.64 17.55 -8.61
N LYS A 188 -11.27 16.42 -8.26
CA LYS A 188 -12.53 15.98 -8.87
C LYS A 188 -13.67 16.94 -8.58
N SER A 189 -13.78 17.45 -7.35
CA SER A 189 -14.83 18.40 -6.96
C SER A 189 -14.64 19.80 -7.57
N ALA A 190 -13.40 20.18 -7.87
CA ALA A 190 -13.06 21.49 -8.46
C ALA A 190 -13.15 21.52 -9.99
N SER A 191 -13.24 20.37 -10.66
CA SER A 191 -13.36 20.30 -12.12
C SER A 191 -14.83 20.52 -12.54
N PRO A 192 -15.16 21.53 -13.37
CA PRO A 192 -16.52 21.71 -13.87
C PRO A 192 -16.93 20.47 -14.67
N ARG A 193 -18.15 19.99 -14.43
CA ARG A 193 -18.75 18.82 -15.11
C ARG A 193 -18.97 19.08 -16.59
#